data_AF-A0A9P0KW28-F1
#
_entry.id   AF-A0A9P0KW28-F1
#
_cell.length_a   1.000
_cell.length_b   1.000
_cell.length_c   1.000
_cell.angle_alpha   90.00
_cell.angle_beta   90.00
_cell.angle_gamma   90.00
#
_symmetry.space_group_name_H-M   'P 1'
#
loop_
_entity.id
_entity.type
_entity.pdbx_description
1 polymer ?
#
loop_
_entity_poly.entity_id
_entity_poly.type
_entity_poly.pdbx_seq_one_letter_code
_entity_poly.pdbx_strand_id
1 'polypeptide(L)' 'MLTFTPVHVNSKTDYRTMPKPQYTQKFRDAWLKDPSLKEWLLVIDSTLGRAAKCKFCSKIITSHYADLKSHDK' A
#
# COMPACT_ATOMS: atom_id res chain seq x y z
N MET A 1 -38.32 51.40 17.27
CA MET A 1 -38.26 49.96 17.58
C MET A 1 -37.28 49.34 16.61
N LEU A 2 -36.08 48.95 17.05
CA LEU A 2 -35.03 48.41 16.19
C LEU A 2 -35.09 46.88 16.27
N THR A 3 -35.44 46.22 15.16
CA THR A 3 -35.52 44.76 15.08
C THR A 3 -34.15 44.18 14.80
N PHE A 4 -33.57 43.51 15.80
CA PHE A 4 -32.37 42.69 15.64
C PHE A 4 -32.74 41.40 14.89
N THR A 5 -32.19 41.21 13.70
CA THR A 5 -32.21 39.91 13.03
C THR A 5 -31.05 39.06 13.56
N PRO A 6 -31.29 37.82 14.01
CA PRO A 6 -30.21 36.93 14.41
C PRO A 6 -29.47 36.40 13.17
N VAL A 7 -28.15 36.56 13.15
CA VAL A 7 -27.25 35.90 12.20
C VAL A 7 -27.27 34.40 12.49
N HIS A 8 -27.88 33.63 11.60
CA HIS A 8 -27.83 32.17 11.65
C HIS A 8 -26.44 31.72 11.17
N VAL A 9 -25.52 31.46 12.10
CA VAL A 9 -24.26 30.79 11.78
C VAL A 9 -24.58 29.35 11.39
N ASN A 10 -24.41 29.01 10.10
CA ASN A 10 -24.54 27.65 9.61
C ASN A 10 -23.18 26.96 9.75
N SER A 11 -22.93 26.35 10.90
CA SER A 11 -21.72 25.54 11.14
C SER A 11 -21.89 24.16 10.49
N LYS A 12 -21.64 24.06 9.18
CA LYS A 12 -21.37 22.76 8.54
C LYS A 12 -19.89 22.47 8.69
N THR A 13 -19.53 21.67 9.69
CA THR A 13 -18.21 21.07 9.83
C THR A 13 -17.94 20.19 8.61
N ASP A 14 -17.06 20.64 7.71
CA ASP A 14 -16.41 19.80 6.71
C ASP A 14 -15.60 18.73 7.47
N TYR A 15 -16.08 17.49 7.41
CA TYR A 15 -15.33 16.33 7.90
C TYR A 15 -14.09 16.19 7.02
N ARG A 16 -13.03 16.92 7.40
CA ARG A 16 -11.68 16.78 6.85
C ARG A 16 -11.35 15.30 6.80
N THR A 17 -11.39 14.74 5.60
CA THR A 17 -11.05 13.35 5.35
C THR A 17 -9.60 13.19 5.77
N MET A 18 -9.35 12.65 6.96
CA MET A 18 -8.00 12.25 7.34
C MET A 18 -7.56 11.23 6.28
N PRO A 19 -6.43 11.44 5.60
CA PRO A 19 -5.93 10.43 4.68
C PRO A 19 -5.74 9.17 5.51
N LYS A 20 -6.52 8.12 5.17
CA LYS A 20 -6.35 6.81 5.78
C LYS A 20 -4.87 6.43 5.58
N PRO A 21 -4.17 5.94 6.62
CA PRO A 21 -2.79 5.53 6.44
C PRO A 21 -2.75 4.49 5.33
N GLN A 22 -2.09 4.84 4.22
CA GLN A 22 -1.90 3.91 3.13
C GLN A 22 -1.07 2.74 3.68
N TYR A 23 -1.70 1.58 3.83
CA TYR A 23 -0.99 0.40 4.31
C TYR A 23 0.10 0.05 3.30
N THR A 24 1.36 0.25 3.68
CA THR A 24 2.51 -0.14 2.88
C THR A 24 2.88 -1.58 3.26
N GLN A 25 2.44 -2.54 2.46
CA GLN A 25 2.87 -3.92 2.66
C GLN A 25 4.36 -4.03 2.34
N LYS A 26 5.15 -4.35 3.36
CA LYS A 26 6.57 -4.66 3.21
C LYS A 26 6.76 -6.10 2.75
N PHE A 27 7.89 -6.36 2.10
CA PHE A 27 8.26 -7.69 1.67
C PHE A 27 8.40 -8.60 2.90
N ARG A 28 7.86 -9.82 2.83
CA ARG A 28 7.91 -10.77 3.94
C ARG A 28 8.77 -11.96 3.56
N ASP A 29 9.78 -12.26 4.39
CA ASP A 29 10.66 -13.43 4.20
C ASP A 29 9.89 -14.76 4.22
N ALA A 30 8.70 -14.79 4.82
CA ALA A 30 7.80 -15.94 4.78
C ALA A 30 7.44 -16.39 3.35
N TRP A 31 7.42 -15.46 2.37
CA TRP A 31 7.13 -15.79 0.98
C TRP A 31 8.25 -16.58 0.31
N LEU A 32 9.49 -16.48 0.80
CA LEU A 32 10.62 -17.31 0.32
C LEU A 32 10.56 -18.74 0.86
N LYS A 33 9.71 -19.00 1.85
CA LYS A 33 9.47 -20.36 2.34
C LYS A 33 8.33 -21.05 1.59
N ASP A 34 7.49 -20.27 0.91
CA ASP A 34 6.35 -20.76 0.15
C ASP A 34 6.86 -21.52 -1.08
N PRO A 35 6.56 -22.83 -1.22
CA PRO A 35 7.10 -23.63 -2.30
C PRO A 35 6.72 -23.10 -3.69
N SER A 36 5.52 -22.51 -3.83
CA SER A 36 5.06 -21.96 -5.10
C SER A 36 5.79 -20.69 -5.52
N LEU A 37 6.34 -19.92 -4.56
CA LEU A 37 7.02 -18.66 -4.86
C LEU A 37 8.53 -18.83 -4.89
N LYS A 38 9.11 -19.59 -3.95
CA LYS A 38 10.56 -19.70 -3.77
C LYS A 38 11.32 -20.23 -4.99
N GLU A 39 10.64 -20.97 -5.88
CA GLU A 39 11.26 -21.51 -7.09
C GLU A 39 11.72 -20.42 -8.06
N TRP A 40 11.02 -19.29 -8.07
CA TRP A 40 11.28 -18.19 -9.01
C TRP A 40 11.51 -16.84 -8.32
N LEU A 41 11.08 -16.69 -7.07
CA LEU A 41 11.17 -15.47 -6.29
C LEU A 41 12.56 -15.32 -5.66
N LEU A 42 13.28 -14.27 -6.06
CA LEU A 42 14.55 -13.84 -5.47
C LEU A 42 14.32 -12.61 -4.60
N VAL A 43 15.07 -12.49 -3.51
CA VAL A 43 15.20 -11.24 -2.76
C VAL A 43 16.44 -10.51 -3.23
N ILE A 44 16.28 -9.21 -3.48
CA ILE A 44 17.39 -8.29 -3.67
C ILE A 44 17.32 -7.21 -2.60
N ASP A 45 18.48 -6.85 -2.04
CA ASP A 45 18.59 -5.67 -1.20
C ASP A 45 18.72 -4.44 -2.10
N SER A 46 17.86 -3.46 -1.85
CA SER A 46 17.82 -2.17 -2.55
C SER A 46 18.00 -1.04 -1.53
N THR A 47 18.27 0.16 -2.03
CA THR A 47 18.46 1.37 -1.20
C THR A 47 17.26 1.70 -0.31
N LEU A 48 16.06 1.23 -0.69
CA LEU A 48 14.80 1.39 0.05
C LEU A 48 14.41 0.18 0.91
N GLY A 49 15.24 -0.88 0.94
CA GLY A 49 14.99 -2.13 1.66
C GLY A 49 14.96 -3.36 0.74
N ARG A 50 14.35 -4.44 1.22
CA ARG A 50 14.23 -5.70 0.44
C ARG A 50 13.14 -5.61 -0.61
N ALA A 51 13.48 -5.99 -1.84
CA ALA A 51 12.55 -6.10 -2.95
C ALA A 51 12.51 -7.54 -3.50
N ALA A 52 11.37 -7.90 -4.06
CA ALA A 52 11.20 -9.15 -4.80
C ALA A 52 11.69 -8.97 -6.24
N LYS A 53 12.41 -9.97 -6.76
CA LYS A 53 12.78 -10.05 -8.18
C LYS A 53 12.44 -11.43 -8.71
N CYS A 54 11.81 -11.49 -9.87
CA CYS A 54 11.62 -12.77 -10.56
C CYS A 54 12.94 -13.22 -11.21
N LYS A 55 13.34 -14.48 -10.98
CA LYS A 55 14.51 -15.11 -11.61
C LYS A 55 14.37 -15.24 -13.12
N PHE A 56 13.17 -15.52 -13.62
CA PHE A 56 12.92 -15.77 -15.04
C PHE A 56 12.77 -14.48 -15.84
N CYS A 57 11.90 -13.58 -15.39
CA CYS A 57 11.61 -12.34 -16.11
C CYS A 57 12.58 -11.21 -15.74
N SER A 58 13.42 -11.39 -14.72
CA SER A 58 14.26 -10.33 -14.13
C SER A 58 13.50 -9.07 -13.68
N LYS A 59 12.17 -9.12 -13.63
CA LYS A 59 11.31 -8.03 -13.21
C LYS A 59 11.34 -7.89 -11.69
N ILE A 60 11.49 -6.65 -11.22
CA ILE A 60 11.28 -6.30 -9.81
C ILE A 60 9.77 -6.26 -9.56
N ILE A 61 9.30 -7.06 -8.61
CA ILE A 61 7.91 -7.12 -8.21
C ILE A 61 7.78 -6.33 -6.92
N THR A 62 6.72 -5.54 -6.83
CA THR A 62 6.34 -4.82 -5.63
C THR A 62 6.19 -5.79 -4.47
N SER A 63 6.44 -5.31 -3.26
CA SER A 63 6.37 -6.10 -2.03
C SER A 63 4.95 -6.49 -1.60
N HIS A 64 4.03 -6.64 -2.56
CA HIS A 64 2.65 -7.05 -2.35
C HIS A 64 2.47 -8.52 -2.73
N TYR A 65 1.85 -9.31 -1.85
CA TYR A 65 1.65 -10.74 -2.10
C TYR A 65 0.74 -11.02 -3.30
N ALA A 66 -0.23 -10.15 -3.55
CA ALA A 66 -1.15 -10.27 -4.68
C ALA A 66 -0.43 -10.14 -6.03
N ASP A 67 0.54 -9.22 -6.14
CA ASP A 67 1.38 -9.09 -7.34
C ASP A 67 2.22 -10.35 -7.56
N LEU A 68 2.79 -10.90 -6.49
CA LEU A 68 3.57 -12.16 -6.56
C LEU A 68 2.72 -13.33 -7.07
N LYS A 69 1.51 -13.52 -6.52
CA LYS A 69 0.60 -14.57 -7.01
C LYS A 69 0.13 -14.34 -8.44
N SER A 70 -0.04 -13.08 -8.85
CA SER A 70 -0.49 -12.78 -10.21
C SER A 70 0.63 -12.97 -11.25
N HIS A 71 1.89 -12.90 -10.82
CA HIS A 71 3.06 -13.13 -11.67
C HIS A 71 3.39 -14.61 -11.88
N ASP A 72 2.95 -15.48 -10.97
CA ASP A 72 3.11 -16.94 -11.07
C ASP A 72 2.33 -17.57 -12.25
N LYS A 73 1.34 -16.84 -12.81
CA LYS A 73 0.52 -17.25 -13.96
C LYS A 73 1.16 -16.85 -15.28
#